data_AF-A0A534SBC0-F1
#
_entry.id   AF-A0A534SBC0-F1
#
_cell.length_a   1.000
_cell.length_b   1.000
_cell.length_c   1.000
_cell.angle_alpha   90.00
_cell.angle_beta   90.00
_cell.angle_gamma   90.00
#
_symmetry.space_group_name_H-M   'P 1'
#
loop_
_entity.id
_entity.type
_entity.pdbx_description
1 polymer ?
#
loop_
_entity_poly.entity_id
_entity_poly.type
_entity_poly.pdbx_seq_one_letter_code
_entity_poly.pdbx_strand_id
1 'polypeptide(L)'
;MKEQRRTKGIRPGLCLLAVLLCFPGPLRAEEQKGILATVAGRNITEADIADKIEAQLVRINTQIYAVKKQAVDALITDYLLEQEAKKRGLSREQLLQQEVNAKVGPVSDAEIEQVYNANKARLGDKPLAEFKPQIEQQLQGVKLQQQQQAFV
;
A
#
# COMPACT_ATOMS: atom_id res chain seq x y z
N MET A 1 -52.64 29.66 9.05
CA MET A 1 -53.36 30.51 10.01
C MET A 1 -52.61 30.49 11.33
N LYS A 2 -52.11 31.67 11.76
CA LYS A 2 -51.98 32.18 13.15
C LYS A 2 -51.38 31.21 14.17
N GLU A 3 -50.11 31.31 14.54
CA GLU A 3 -49.52 32.36 15.37
C GLU A 3 -50.42 32.81 16.54
N GLN A 4 -50.17 32.23 17.71
CA GLN A 4 -50.54 32.77 19.03
C GLN A 4 -49.36 32.46 19.99
N ARG A 5 -48.46 33.41 20.21
CA ARG A 5 -48.47 34.51 21.21
C ARG A 5 -48.11 34.08 22.64
N ARG A 6 -46.89 34.49 23.00
CA ARG A 6 -46.40 35.05 24.27
C ARG A 6 -47.45 35.28 25.38
N THR A 7 -47.08 34.90 26.61
CA THR A 7 -47.05 35.68 27.88
C THR A 7 -46.69 34.70 29.00
N LYS A 8 -46.07 34.96 30.16
CA LYS A 8 -45.47 36.07 30.91
C LYS A 8 -44.74 35.35 32.08
N GLY A 9 -43.57 35.80 32.54
CA GLY A 9 -43.54 36.51 33.82
C GLY A 9 -42.71 35.79 34.89
N ILE A 10 -41.56 36.38 35.17
CA ILE A 10 -40.55 36.08 36.20
C ILE A 10 -41.12 36.16 37.64
N ARG A 11 -40.67 35.29 38.55
CA ARG A 11 -40.36 35.64 39.97
C ARG A 11 -39.23 34.77 40.54
N PRO A 12 -38.20 35.36 41.17
CA PRO A 12 -37.10 34.64 41.84
C PRO A 12 -37.46 34.34 43.30
N GLY A 13 -37.10 33.16 43.79
CA GLY A 13 -37.32 32.72 45.16
C GLY A 13 -36.06 32.11 45.73
N LEU A 14 -35.30 32.94 46.45
CA LEU A 14 -34.13 32.62 47.24
C LEU A 14 -34.48 31.66 48.39
N CYS A 15 -33.85 30.50 48.47
CA CYS A 15 -33.80 29.67 49.67
C CYS A 15 -32.36 29.18 49.87
N LEU A 16 -31.71 29.73 50.89
CA LEU A 16 -30.36 29.42 51.34
C LEU A 16 -30.47 28.40 52.49
N LEU A 17 -29.97 27.18 52.32
CA LEU A 17 -29.60 26.31 53.44
C LEU A 17 -28.48 25.36 52.99
N ALA A 18 -27.33 25.44 53.66
CA ALA A 18 -26.13 24.66 53.39
C ALA A 18 -25.98 23.54 54.42
N VAL A 19 -25.76 22.28 54.00
CA VAL A 19 -25.02 21.26 54.78
C VAL A 19 -24.31 20.25 53.84
N LEU A 20 -23.00 20.14 54.10
CA LEU A 20 -21.96 19.16 53.77
C LEU A 20 -22.25 17.90 52.91
N LEU A 21 -21.47 17.83 51.83
CA LEU A 21 -20.40 16.84 51.56
C LEU A 21 -20.66 15.36 51.91
N CYS A 22 -21.08 14.58 50.91
CA CYS A 22 -20.37 13.36 50.49
C CYS A 22 -20.84 12.97 49.10
N PHE A 23 -20.22 13.53 48.06
CA PHE A 23 -20.30 13.00 46.70
C PHE A 23 -19.32 11.82 46.62
N PRO A 24 -19.74 10.55 46.57
CA PRO A 24 -18.95 9.55 45.89
C PRO A 24 -19.00 9.92 44.40
N GLY A 25 -18.04 10.76 43.98
CA GLY A 25 -17.78 10.99 42.56
C GLY A 25 -17.60 9.64 41.85
N PRO A 26 -17.88 9.56 40.54
CA PRO A 26 -17.66 8.34 39.80
C PRO A 26 -16.21 7.88 40.02
N LEU A 27 -16.02 6.64 40.49
CA LEU A 27 -14.74 5.97 40.38
C LEU A 27 -14.31 6.10 38.91
N ARG A 28 -13.22 6.85 38.70
CA ARG A 28 -12.64 7.14 37.38
C ARG A 28 -12.36 5.83 36.66
N ALA A 29 -13.25 5.42 35.77
CA ALA A 29 -12.97 4.46 34.72
C ALA A 29 -12.55 5.24 33.46
N GLU A 30 -11.52 6.06 33.56
CA GLU A 30 -11.02 6.95 32.49
C GLU A 30 -9.52 7.22 32.77
N GLU A 31 -8.61 6.27 32.52
CA GLU A 31 -7.15 6.54 32.31
C GLU A 31 -6.29 5.28 32.02
N GLN A 32 -6.71 4.39 31.11
CA GLN A 32 -5.77 3.41 30.53
C GLN A 32 -5.65 3.55 29.01
N LYS A 33 -6.00 4.72 28.47
CA LYS A 33 -5.85 5.02 27.05
C LYS A 33 -4.39 5.43 26.80
N GLY A 34 -3.54 4.46 26.43
CA GLY A 34 -2.14 4.69 26.09
C GLY A 34 -1.12 3.85 26.84
N ILE A 35 -1.56 2.99 27.77
CA ILE A 35 -0.69 1.97 28.38
C ILE A 35 -0.74 0.72 27.50
N LEU A 36 0.41 0.33 26.96
CA LEU A 36 0.58 -0.89 26.16
C LEU A 36 0.79 -2.12 27.04
N ALA A 37 1.48 -1.97 28.16
CA ALA A 37 1.74 -3.05 29.12
C ALA A 37 2.09 -2.50 30.52
N THR A 38 1.94 -3.32 31.55
CA THR A 38 2.43 -3.03 32.91
C THR A 38 3.31 -4.17 33.41
N VAL A 39 4.54 -3.86 33.88
CA VAL A 39 5.50 -4.85 34.39
C VAL A 39 6.00 -4.39 35.77
N ALA A 40 5.76 -5.21 36.81
CA ALA A 40 6.13 -4.89 38.19
C ALA A 40 5.68 -3.48 38.67
N GLY A 41 4.49 -3.05 38.25
CA GLY A 41 3.94 -1.72 38.57
C GLY A 41 4.44 -0.58 37.68
N ARG A 42 5.39 -0.81 36.76
CA ARG A 42 5.79 0.16 35.74
C ARG A 42 4.89 0.03 34.50
N ASN A 43 4.29 1.14 34.09
CA ASN A 43 3.57 1.22 32.82
C ASN A 43 4.53 1.45 31.65
N ILE A 44 4.28 0.76 30.56
CA ILE A 44 4.94 0.90 29.25
C ILE A 44 3.92 1.50 28.31
N THR A 45 4.29 2.58 27.64
CA THR A 45 3.45 3.38 26.75
C THR A 45 4.03 3.42 25.34
N GLU A 46 3.29 3.97 24.38
CA GLU A 46 3.78 4.15 23.00
C GLU A 46 5.07 4.98 22.96
N ALA A 47 5.17 6.01 23.81
CA ALA A 47 6.34 6.87 23.89
C ALA A 47 7.60 6.10 24.36
N ASP A 48 7.44 5.07 25.21
CA ASP A 48 8.57 4.25 25.68
C ASP A 48 9.18 3.36 24.58
N ILE A 49 8.41 3.08 23.52
CA ILE A 49 8.83 2.22 22.41
C ILE A 49 9.12 2.99 21.12
N ALA A 50 8.60 4.22 20.96
CA ALA A 50 8.70 5.00 19.72
C ALA A 50 10.13 5.07 19.18
N ASP A 51 11.09 5.55 19.99
CA ASP A 51 12.50 5.66 19.58
C ASP A 51 13.15 4.29 19.27
N LYS A 52 12.66 3.22 19.90
CA LYS A 52 13.19 1.86 19.73
C LYS A 52 12.75 1.25 18.40
N ILE A 53 11.57 1.62 17.91
CA ILE A 53 10.96 1.03 16.72
C ILE A 53 10.99 1.95 15.50
N GLU A 54 11.38 3.21 15.64
CA GLU A 54 11.32 4.22 14.57
C GLU A 54 11.96 3.72 13.26
N ALA A 55 13.20 3.21 13.32
CA ALA A 55 13.89 2.69 12.14
C ALA A 55 13.16 1.48 11.51
N GLN A 56 12.55 0.63 12.33
CA GLN A 56 11.76 -0.51 11.86
C GLN A 56 10.44 -0.05 11.24
N LEU A 57 9.77 0.95 11.83
CA LEU A 57 8.54 1.54 11.29
C LEU A 57 8.80 2.22 9.95
N VAL A 58 9.87 2.99 9.79
CA VAL A 58 10.26 3.58 8.51
C VAL A 58 10.41 2.50 7.43
N ARG A 59 11.09 1.39 7.76
CA ARG A 59 11.24 0.26 6.84
C ARG A 59 9.89 -0.37 6.47
N ILE A 60 9.04 -0.65 7.46
CA ILE A 60 7.71 -1.24 7.23
C ILE A 60 6.85 -0.31 6.38
N ASN A 61 6.81 0.98 6.70
CA ASN A 61 6.04 1.96 5.95
C ASN A 61 6.53 2.10 4.51
N THR A 62 7.84 2.02 4.29
CA THR A 62 8.43 1.97 2.93
C THR A 62 7.96 0.73 2.17
N GLN A 63 7.91 -0.44 2.82
CA GLN A 63 7.38 -1.66 2.21
C GLN A 63 5.88 -1.55 1.89
N ILE A 64 5.09 -1.00 2.80
CA ILE A 64 3.65 -0.72 2.58
C ILE A 64 3.48 0.20 1.37
N TYR A 65 4.27 1.29 1.30
CA TYR A 65 4.23 2.21 0.18
C TYR A 65 4.58 1.51 -1.13
N ALA A 66 5.64 0.70 -1.16
CA ALA A 66 6.06 -0.02 -2.36
C ALA A 66 4.96 -0.96 -2.87
N VAL A 67 4.32 -1.72 -1.99
CA VAL A 67 3.21 -2.63 -2.35
C VAL A 67 1.99 -1.86 -2.86
N LYS A 68 1.61 -0.77 -2.18
CA LYS A 68 0.50 0.09 -2.62
C LYS A 68 0.78 0.69 -3.99
N LYS A 69 1.98 1.22 -4.20
CA LYS A 69 2.41 1.78 -5.49
C LYS A 69 2.33 0.73 -6.59
N GLN A 70 2.86 -0.47 -6.36
CA GLN A 70 2.80 -1.56 -7.34
C GLN A 70 1.35 -1.92 -7.71
N ALA A 71 0.44 -1.97 -6.75
CA ALA A 71 -0.98 -2.25 -7.01
C ALA A 71 -1.65 -1.14 -7.84
N VAL A 72 -1.37 0.13 -7.52
CA VAL A 72 -1.88 1.27 -8.28
C VAL A 72 -1.33 1.29 -9.71
N ASP A 73 -0.03 1.08 -9.88
CA ASP A 73 0.62 1.03 -11.20
C ASP A 73 0.02 -0.08 -12.09
N ALA A 74 -0.29 -1.24 -11.51
CA ALA A 74 -0.95 -2.34 -12.21
C ALA A 74 -2.38 -1.97 -12.65
N LEU A 75 -3.17 -1.36 -11.76
CA LEU A 75 -4.53 -0.90 -12.09
C LEU A 75 -4.55 0.18 -13.18
N ILE A 76 -3.59 1.11 -13.15
CA ILE A 76 -3.43 2.12 -14.20
C ILE A 76 -3.15 1.44 -15.53
N THR A 77 -2.21 0.47 -15.54
CA THR A 77 -1.85 -0.28 -16.74
C THR A 77 -3.04 -1.01 -17.34
N ASP A 78 -3.80 -1.74 -16.50
CA ASP A 78 -4.99 -2.47 -16.94
C ASP A 78 -6.05 -1.54 -17.51
N TYR A 79 -6.32 -0.42 -16.82
CA TYR A 79 -7.28 0.58 -17.28
C TYR A 79 -6.90 1.19 -18.63
N LEU A 80 -5.63 1.56 -18.83
CA LEU A 80 -5.15 2.12 -20.09
C LEU A 80 -5.27 1.13 -21.25
N LEU A 81 -4.91 -0.14 -21.03
CA LEU A 81 -5.06 -1.19 -22.03
C LEU A 81 -6.53 -1.45 -22.38
N GLU A 82 -7.42 -1.49 -21.39
CA GLU A 82 -8.86 -1.65 -21.63
C GLU A 82 -9.44 -0.49 -22.43
N GLN A 83 -9.05 0.74 -22.10
CA GLN A 83 -9.53 1.92 -22.81
C GLN A 83 -9.04 1.93 -24.26
N GLU A 84 -7.80 1.55 -24.51
CA GLU A 84 -7.26 1.48 -25.86
C GLU A 84 -7.90 0.35 -26.68
N ALA A 85 -8.10 -0.81 -26.06
CA ALA A 85 -8.80 -1.93 -26.69
C ALA A 85 -10.23 -1.53 -27.08
N LYS A 86 -10.97 -0.87 -26.16
CA LYS A 86 -12.33 -0.36 -26.42
C LYS A 86 -12.34 0.66 -27.55
N LYS A 87 -11.41 1.63 -27.57
CA LYS A 87 -11.31 2.63 -28.65
C LYS A 87 -11.12 1.99 -30.02
N ARG A 88 -10.40 0.87 -30.09
CA ARG A 88 -10.10 0.15 -31.34
C ARG A 88 -11.09 -0.97 -31.65
N GLY A 89 -12.08 -1.22 -30.78
CA GLY A 89 -13.02 -2.33 -30.94
C GLY A 89 -12.36 -3.72 -30.85
N LEU A 90 -11.26 -3.84 -30.11
CA LEU A 90 -10.51 -5.08 -29.91
C LEU A 90 -10.74 -5.63 -28.49
N SER A 91 -10.50 -6.92 -28.30
CA SER A 91 -10.24 -7.48 -26.98
C SER A 91 -8.85 -7.05 -26.48
N ARG A 92 -8.62 -7.09 -25.17
CA ARG A 92 -7.30 -6.81 -24.58
C ARG A 92 -6.23 -7.74 -25.14
N GLU A 93 -6.55 -9.02 -25.28
CA GLU A 93 -5.64 -10.05 -25.80
C GLU A 93 -5.28 -9.76 -27.26
N GLN A 94 -6.26 -9.36 -28.08
CA GLN A 94 -6.01 -8.97 -29.47
C GLN A 94 -5.12 -7.73 -29.56
N LEU A 95 -5.37 -6.72 -28.72
CA LEU A 95 -4.52 -5.53 -28.66
C LEU A 95 -3.08 -5.89 -28.30
N LEU A 96 -2.88 -6.68 -27.24
CA LEU A 96 -1.54 -7.12 -26.82
C LEU A 96 -0.87 -8.00 -27.87
N GLN A 97 -1.62 -8.82 -28.59
CA GLN A 97 -1.06 -9.61 -29.68
C GLN A 97 -0.52 -8.72 -30.80
N GLN A 98 -1.24 -7.67 -31.18
CA GLN A 98 -0.87 -6.76 -32.27
C GLN A 98 0.25 -5.79 -31.87
N GLU A 99 0.22 -5.28 -30.65
CA GLU A 99 1.07 -4.16 -30.22
C GLU A 99 2.27 -4.60 -29.39
N VAL A 100 2.21 -5.78 -28.78
CA VAL A 100 3.29 -6.33 -27.96
C VAL A 100 3.87 -7.58 -28.63
N ASN A 101 3.11 -8.67 -28.72
CA ASN A 101 3.67 -9.95 -29.12
C ASN A 101 4.17 -9.96 -30.57
N ALA A 102 3.45 -9.32 -31.50
CA ALA A 102 3.86 -9.23 -32.90
C ALA A 102 5.05 -8.29 -33.13
N LYS A 103 5.35 -7.39 -32.18
CA LYS A 103 6.46 -6.42 -32.27
C LYS A 103 7.74 -6.92 -31.58
N VAL A 104 7.65 -7.92 -30.73
CA VAL A 104 8.82 -8.53 -30.09
C VAL A 104 9.37 -9.65 -30.97
N GLY A 105 10.53 -9.38 -31.58
CA GLY A 105 11.30 -10.39 -32.30
C GLY A 105 11.97 -11.41 -31.35
N PRO A 106 12.50 -12.52 -31.91
CA PRO A 106 13.19 -13.54 -31.13
C PRO A 106 14.43 -12.99 -30.41
N VAL A 107 14.83 -13.66 -29.33
CA VAL A 107 16.11 -13.38 -28.65
C VAL A 107 17.26 -13.87 -29.53
N SER A 108 18.25 -13.02 -29.77
CA SER A 108 19.44 -13.38 -30.54
C SER A 108 20.47 -14.12 -29.68
N ASP A 109 21.28 -14.96 -30.32
CA ASP A 109 22.37 -15.68 -29.63
C ASP A 109 23.35 -14.73 -28.92
N ALA A 110 23.63 -13.57 -29.52
CA ALA A 110 24.48 -12.53 -28.92
C ALA A 110 23.91 -11.98 -27.60
N GLU A 111 22.59 -11.78 -27.51
CA GLU A 111 21.94 -11.34 -26.27
C GLU A 111 22.03 -12.42 -25.18
N ILE A 112 21.87 -13.69 -25.56
CA ILE A 112 22.01 -14.83 -24.64
C ILE A 112 23.45 -14.93 -24.12
N GLU A 113 24.43 -14.84 -25.01
CA GLU A 113 25.85 -14.84 -24.66
C GLU A 113 26.19 -13.69 -23.71
N GLN A 114 25.67 -12.49 -23.97
CA GLN A 114 25.88 -11.33 -23.11
C GLN A 114 25.35 -11.57 -21.69
N VAL A 115 24.12 -12.09 -21.55
CA VAL A 115 23.54 -12.40 -20.24
C VAL A 115 24.32 -13.51 -19.54
N TYR A 116 24.70 -14.55 -20.25
CA TYR A 116 25.51 -15.64 -19.70
C TYR A 116 26.86 -15.14 -19.18
N ASN A 117 27.58 -14.36 -19.98
CA ASN A 117 28.87 -13.79 -19.62
C ASN A 117 28.76 -12.84 -18.41
N ALA A 118 27.71 -12.00 -18.37
CA ALA A 118 27.44 -11.11 -17.24
C ALA A 118 27.14 -11.87 -15.94
N ASN A 119 26.63 -13.09 -16.01
CA ASN A 119 26.26 -13.90 -14.85
C ASN A 119 27.24 -15.05 -14.57
N LYS A 120 28.33 -15.18 -15.33
CA LYS A 120 29.26 -16.31 -15.27
C LYS A 120 29.80 -16.57 -13.87
N ALA A 121 30.13 -15.52 -13.12
CA ALA A 121 30.60 -15.63 -11.73
C ALA A 121 29.59 -16.32 -10.79
N ARG A 122 28.29 -16.21 -11.08
CA ARG A 122 27.20 -16.87 -10.33
C ARG A 122 26.87 -18.26 -10.88
N LEU A 123 27.07 -18.48 -12.17
CA LEU A 123 26.73 -19.74 -12.87
C LEU A 123 27.86 -20.79 -12.76
N GLY A 124 29.06 -20.38 -12.38
CA GLY A 124 30.25 -21.25 -12.33
C GLY A 124 30.75 -21.63 -13.72
N ASP A 125 31.45 -22.77 -13.80
CA ASP A 125 32.07 -23.26 -15.05
C ASP A 125 31.14 -24.07 -15.95
N LYS A 126 29.83 -24.05 -15.66
CA LYS A 126 28.81 -24.77 -16.44
C LYS A 126 28.62 -24.13 -17.82
N PRO A 127 28.52 -24.91 -18.91
CA PRO A 127 28.48 -24.38 -20.27
C PRO A 127 27.18 -23.60 -20.58
N LEU A 128 27.26 -22.61 -21.49
CA LEU A 128 26.10 -21.82 -21.94
C LEU A 128 24.94 -22.68 -22.44
N ALA A 129 25.22 -23.80 -23.09
CA ALA A 129 24.19 -24.71 -23.61
C ALA A 129 23.23 -25.22 -22.52
N GLU A 130 23.70 -25.34 -21.27
CA GLU A 130 22.86 -25.75 -20.12
C GLU A 130 21.85 -24.66 -19.73
N PHE A 131 22.21 -23.38 -19.91
CA PHE A 131 21.38 -22.24 -19.50
C PHE A 131 20.68 -21.53 -20.65
N LYS A 132 21.05 -21.81 -21.90
CA LYS A 132 20.52 -21.12 -23.09
C LYS A 132 18.98 -21.07 -23.08
N PRO A 133 18.23 -22.16 -22.85
CA PRO A 133 16.76 -22.10 -22.85
C PRO A 133 16.20 -21.20 -21.74
N GLN A 134 16.82 -21.22 -20.56
CA GLN A 134 16.38 -20.41 -19.42
C GLN A 134 16.67 -18.92 -19.66
N ILE A 135 17.84 -18.60 -20.20
CA ILE A 135 18.25 -17.23 -20.53
C ILE A 135 17.36 -16.69 -21.66
N GLU A 136 17.09 -17.50 -22.68
CA GLU A 136 16.20 -17.15 -23.78
C GLU A 136 14.78 -16.85 -23.27
N GLN A 137 14.20 -17.73 -22.45
CA GLN A 137 12.87 -17.51 -21.86
C GLN A 137 12.83 -16.23 -21.00
N GLN A 138 13.87 -15.99 -20.20
CA GLN A 138 13.96 -14.79 -19.38
C GLN A 138 14.04 -13.53 -20.24
N LEU A 139 14.91 -13.52 -21.25
CA LEU A 139 15.07 -12.39 -22.17
C LEU A 139 13.81 -12.13 -22.98
N GLN A 140 13.12 -13.18 -23.43
CA GLN A 140 11.84 -13.05 -24.12
C GLN A 140 10.79 -12.39 -23.22
N GLY A 141 10.70 -12.81 -21.96
CA GLY A 141 9.81 -12.19 -20.96
C GLY A 141 10.13 -10.72 -20.73
N VAL A 142 11.41 -10.37 -20.62
CA VAL A 142 11.86 -8.96 -20.47
C VAL A 142 11.47 -8.13 -21.68
N LYS A 143 11.71 -8.62 -22.90
CA LYS A 143 11.34 -7.89 -24.13
C LYS A 143 9.83 -7.65 -24.22
N LEU A 144 9.02 -8.66 -23.91
CA LEU A 144 7.56 -8.53 -23.88
C LEU A 144 7.11 -7.49 -22.84
N GLN A 145 7.66 -7.54 -21.63
CA GLN A 145 7.33 -6.58 -20.59
C GLN A 145 7.72 -5.15 -20.97
N GLN A 146 8.91 -4.95 -21.54
CA GLN A 146 9.36 -3.62 -21.99
C GLN A 146 8.47 -3.07 -23.09
N GLN A 147 8.11 -3.89 -24.07
CA GLN A 147 7.24 -3.47 -25.17
C GLN A 147 5.82 -3.13 -24.67
N GLN A 148 5.29 -3.89 -23.71
CA GLN A 148 4.01 -3.56 -23.08
C GLN A 148 4.08 -2.23 -22.31
N GLN A 149 5.14 -2.01 -21.53
CA GLN A 149 5.35 -0.76 -20.80
C GLN A 149 5.56 0.45 -21.72
N ALA A 150 6.18 0.25 -22.88
CA ALA A 150 6.36 1.32 -23.87
C ALA A 150 5.06 1.68 -24.61
N PHE A 151 4.10 0.76 -24.63
CA PHE A 151 2.81 0.96 -25.28
C PHE A 151 1.78 1.67 -24.39
N VAL A 152 1.86 1.47 -23.07
CA VAL A 152 0.95 2.01 -22.04
C VAL A 152 1.41 3.39 -21.58
#